data_AF-A0A2T4U5H2-F1
#
_entry.id   AF-A0A2T4U5H2-F1
#
_cell.length_a   1.000
_cell.length_b   1.000
_cell.length_c   1.000
_cell.angle_alpha   90.00
_cell.angle_beta   90.00
_cell.angle_gamma   90.00
#
_symmetry.space_group_name_H-M   'P 1'
#
loop_
_entity.id
_entity.type
_entity.pdbx_description
1 polymer ?
#
loop_
_entity_poly.entity_id
_entity_poly.type
_entity_poly.pdbx_seq_one_letter_code
_entity_poly.pdbx_strand_id
1 'polypeptide(L)'
;MEKLKTAAWFLITAGVIVLIMYFETMWPYASVMILAGAALHTAVSLKTKKSLPLLCRAGYHRYKIAGYDEEIRSMRIYECTRCGKKHKAFLGGGGG
;
A
#
# COMPACT_ATOMS: atom_id res chain seq x y z
N MET A 1 5.02 10.58 8.81
CA MET A 1 4.10 10.49 7.63
C MET A 1 2.68 10.04 8.00
N GLU A 2 2.44 9.48 9.19
CA GLU A 2 1.09 9.09 9.63
C GLU A 2 0.12 10.26 9.72
N LYS A 3 0.52 11.41 10.29
CA LYS A 3 -0.31 12.62 10.35
C LYS A 3 -0.86 13.05 8.98
N LEU A 4 -0.07 12.91 7.91
CA LEU A 4 -0.49 13.21 6.53
C LEU A 4 -1.46 12.17 5.97
N LYS A 5 -1.33 10.89 6.34
CA LYS A 5 -2.30 9.86 5.95
C LYS A 5 -3.63 10.07 6.65
N THR A 6 -3.61 10.42 7.93
CA THR A 6 -4.82 10.75 8.70
C THR A 6 -5.52 11.98 8.13
N ALA A 7 -4.76 13.02 7.76
CA ALA A 7 -5.32 14.19 7.08
C ALA A 7 -5.95 13.86 5.73
N ALA A 8 -5.32 12.99 4.93
CA ALA A 8 -5.88 12.53 3.66
C ALA A 8 -7.20 11.78 3.85
N TRP A 9 -7.26 10.91 4.86
CA TRP A 9 -8.49 10.20 5.23
C TRP A 9 -9.60 11.13 5.70
N PHE A 10 -9.26 12.13 6.52
CA PHE A 10 -10.21 13.18 6.92
C PHE A 10 -10.77 13.96 5.72
N LEU A 11 -9.93 14.26 4.73
CA LEU A 11 -10.36 14.96 3.52
C LEU A 11 -11.34 14.11 2.70
N ILE A 12 -11.04 12.81 2.56
CA ILE A 12 -11.92 11.87 1.84
C ILE A 12 -13.25 11.72 2.58
N THR A 13 -13.23 11.50 3.89
CA THR A 13 -14.47 11.33 4.67
C THR A 13 -15.32 12.59 4.67
N ALA A 14 -14.72 13.77 4.80
CA ALA A 14 -15.42 15.04 4.67
C ALA A 14 -16.07 15.20 3.28
N GLY A 15 -15.33 14.88 2.21
CA GLY A 15 -15.86 14.92 0.85
C GLY A 15 -17.03 13.96 0.64
N VAL A 16 -16.96 12.73 1.19
CA VAL A 16 -18.07 11.77 1.14
C VAL A 16 -19.30 12.26 1.91
N ILE A 17 -19.11 12.83 3.09
CA ILE A 17 -20.22 13.41 3.88
C ILE A 17 -20.90 14.53 3.10
N VAL A 18 -20.12 15.45 2.51
CA VAL A 18 -20.67 16.55 1.69
C VAL A 18 -21.41 16.00 0.47
N LEU A 19 -20.88 14.96 -0.18
CA LEU A 19 -21.54 14.31 -1.32
C LEU A 19 -22.89 13.69 -0.93
N ILE A 20 -22.99 13.07 0.25
CA ILE A 20 -24.23 12.45 0.74
C ILE A 20 -25.26 13.53 1.12
N MET A 21 -24.84 14.58 1.82
CA MET A 21 -25.78 15.61 2.31
C MET A 21 -26.23 16.58 1.22
N TYR A 22 -25.38 16.88 0.24
CA TYR A 22 -25.61 17.94 -0.75
C TYR A 22 -25.31 17.46 -2.18
N PHE A 23 -25.77 16.25 -2.54
CA PHE A 23 -25.50 15.65 -3.84
C PHE A 23 -25.88 16.58 -5.01
N GLU A 24 -27.12 17.07 -5.03
CA GLU A 24 -27.69 17.88 -6.12
C GLU A 24 -26.86 19.15 -6.44
N THR A 25 -26.31 19.81 -5.42
CA THR A 25 -25.66 21.12 -5.55
C THR A 25 -24.14 21.06 -5.47
N MET A 26 -23.58 20.09 -4.75
CA MET A 26 -22.16 20.06 -4.40
C MET A 26 -21.42 18.83 -4.93
N TRP A 27 -22.05 17.98 -5.77
CA TRP A 27 -21.38 16.79 -6.32
C TRP A 27 -20.05 17.05 -7.02
N PRO A 28 -19.81 18.15 -7.80
CA PRO A 28 -18.53 18.31 -8.47
C PRO A 28 -17.43 18.69 -7.48
N TYR A 29 -17.73 19.57 -6.52
CA TYR A 29 -16.79 19.96 -5.47
C TYR A 29 -16.44 18.80 -4.54
N ALA A 30 -17.44 18.04 -4.12
CA ALA A 30 -17.25 16.86 -3.29
C ALA A 30 -16.41 15.80 -4.01
N SER A 31 -16.65 15.59 -5.31
CA SER A 31 -15.86 14.68 -6.15
C SER A 31 -14.40 15.12 -6.25
N VAL A 32 -14.13 16.41 -6.45
CA VAL A 32 -12.75 16.96 -6.47
C VAL A 32 -12.05 16.76 -5.12
N MET A 33 -12.74 16.99 -4.00
CA MET A 33 -12.18 16.75 -2.66
C MET A 33 -11.80 15.28 -2.44
N ILE A 34 -12.68 14.34 -2.82
CA ILE A 34 -12.42 12.90 -2.69
C ILE A 34 -11.23 12.50 -3.56
N LEU A 35 -11.18 12.95 -4.81
CA LEU A 35 -10.08 12.65 -5.73
C LEU A 35 -8.75 13.23 -5.23
N ALA A 36 -8.75 14.48 -4.75
CA ALA A 36 -7.56 15.11 -4.18
C ALA A 36 -7.06 14.37 -2.93
N GLY A 37 -7.97 13.97 -2.04
CA GLY A 37 -7.65 13.17 -0.85
C GLY A 37 -7.07 11.80 -1.20
N ALA A 38 -7.65 11.11 -2.18
CA ALA A 38 -7.16 9.83 -2.68
C ALA A 38 -5.78 9.95 -3.34
N ALA A 39 -5.57 10.98 -4.17
CA ALA A 39 -4.27 11.28 -4.79
C ALA A 39 -3.19 11.57 -3.73
N LEU A 40 -3.52 12.35 -2.69
CA LEU A 40 -2.60 12.65 -1.61
C LEU A 40 -2.28 11.41 -0.77
N HIS A 41 -3.28 10.59 -0.45
CA HIS A 41 -3.08 9.34 0.29
C HIS A 41 -2.18 8.35 -0.47
N THR A 42 -2.41 8.20 -1.78
CA THR A 42 -1.57 7.36 -2.64
C THR A 42 -0.15 7.91 -2.77
N ALA A 43 0.02 9.21 -3.00
CA ALA A 43 1.34 9.85 -3.07
C ALA A 43 2.14 9.68 -1.76
N VAL A 44 1.51 9.90 -0.61
CA VAL A 44 2.14 9.69 0.71
C VAL A 44 2.47 8.22 0.92
N SER A 45 1.58 7.30 0.53
CA SER A 45 1.83 5.86 0.64
C SER A 45 2.94 5.37 -0.28
N LEU A 46 3.09 5.96 -1.47
CA LEU A 46 4.20 5.71 -2.38
C LEU A 46 5.50 6.26 -1.81
N LYS A 47 5.52 7.49 -1.26
CA LYS A 47 6.69 8.06 -0.58
C LYS A 47 7.09 7.26 0.66
N THR A 48 6.13 6.75 1.43
CA THR A 48 6.42 5.92 2.61
C THR A 48 7.03 4.58 2.22
N LYS A 49 6.65 4.04 1.05
CA LYS A 49 7.17 2.78 0.52
C LYS A 49 8.39 2.94 -0.40
N LYS A 50 8.97 4.16 -0.51
CA LYS A 50 10.14 4.46 -1.36
C LYS A 50 11.42 3.71 -1.00
N SER A 51 11.49 3.00 0.13
CA SER A 51 12.64 2.14 0.43
C SER A 51 12.73 0.91 -0.49
N LEU A 52 11.69 0.61 -1.28
CA LEU A 52 11.66 -0.55 -2.16
C LEU A 52 11.30 -0.13 -3.60
N PRO A 53 12.13 -0.45 -4.61
CA PRO A 53 11.84 -0.14 -6.00
C PRO A 53 10.54 -0.83 -6.46
N LEU A 54 9.81 -0.18 -7.36
CA LEU A 54 8.48 -0.60 -7.84
C LEU A 54 8.44 -2.06 -8.29
N LEU A 55 9.47 -2.52 -9.00
CA LEU A 55 9.63 -3.90 -9.47
C LEU A 55 9.72 -4.92 -8.33
N CYS A 56 10.38 -4.57 -7.22
CA CYS A 56 10.41 -5.42 -6.02
C CYS A 56 9.03 -5.49 -5.35
N ARG A 57 8.27 -4.40 -5.39
CA ARG A 57 6.93 -4.35 -4.80
C ARG A 57 5.91 -5.17 -5.58
N ALA A 58 6.03 -5.23 -6.91
CA ALA A 58 5.16 -6.00 -7.80
C ALA A 58 5.61 -7.47 -8.01
N GLY A 59 6.69 -7.92 -7.35
CA GLY A 59 7.13 -9.32 -7.41
C GLY A 59 8.06 -9.68 -8.58
N TYR A 60 8.39 -8.72 -9.45
CA TYR A 60 9.21 -8.95 -10.66
C TYR A 60 10.72 -9.09 -10.43
N HIS A 61 11.20 -8.82 -9.21
CA HIS A 61 12.61 -9.08 -8.89
C HIS A 61 12.84 -10.56 -8.55
N ARG A 62 14.01 -11.09 -8.88
CA ARG A 62 14.39 -12.44 -8.46
C ARG A 62 14.58 -12.50 -6.95
N TYR A 63 13.86 -13.41 -6.31
CA TYR A 63 14.00 -13.75 -4.91
C TYR A 63 14.86 -15.01 -4.76
N LYS A 64 15.79 -14.99 -3.81
CA LYS A 64 16.55 -16.17 -3.39
C LYS A 64 16.03 -16.66 -2.04
N ILE A 65 16.17 -17.95 -1.77
CA ILE A 65 15.88 -18.49 -0.44
C ILE A 65 17.00 -18.00 0.50
N ALA A 66 16.63 -17.20 1.51
CA ALA A 66 17.54 -16.69 2.52
C ALA A 66 17.61 -17.61 3.75
N GLY A 67 16.61 -18.46 3.96
CA GLY A 67 16.60 -19.42 5.05
C GLY A 67 15.19 -19.89 5.38
N TYR A 68 15.09 -20.52 6.56
CA TYR A 68 13.82 -20.89 7.18
C TYR A 68 13.59 -19.98 8.37
N ASP A 69 12.31 -19.77 8.68
CA ASP A 69 11.95 -19.09 9.92
C ASP A 69 12.35 -19.96 11.13
N GLU A 70 12.99 -19.35 12.13
CA GLU A 70 13.44 -20.07 13.34
C GLU A 70 12.27 -20.54 14.21
N GLU A 71 11.12 -19.86 14.11
CA GLU A 71 9.94 -20.16 14.91
C GLU A 71 9.01 -21.17 14.20
N ILE A 72 8.96 -21.13 12.86
CA ILE A 72 8.11 -22.00 12.03
C ILE A 72 8.93 -22.65 10.92
N ARG A 73 9.36 -23.91 11.14
CA ARG A 73 10.11 -24.70 10.14
C ARG A 73 9.41 -24.85 8.78
N SER A 74 8.08 -24.74 8.74
CA SER A 74 7.29 -24.79 7.50
C SER A 74 7.25 -23.46 6.73
N MET A 75 7.96 -22.42 7.19
CA MET A 75 7.99 -21.09 6.59
C MET A 75 9.37 -20.81 5.98
N ARG A 76 9.41 -20.58 4.66
CA ARG A 76 10.61 -20.16 3.95
C ARG A 76 10.70 -18.63 3.91
N ILE A 77 11.91 -18.13 4.15
CA ILE A 77 12.24 -16.71 4.00
C ILE A 77 12.87 -16.53 2.61
N TYR A 78 12.18 -15.76 1.76
CA TYR A 78 12.65 -15.35 0.46
C TYR A 78 13.17 -13.91 0.53
N GLU A 79 14.38 -13.67 0.03
CA GLU A 79 15.00 -12.35 0.00
C GLU A 79 15.23 -11.88 -1.43
N CYS A 80 14.79 -10.67 -1.73
CA CYS A 80 15.04 -10.05 -3.02
C CYS A 80 16.54 -9.79 -3.20
N THR A 81 17.13 -10.38 -4.23
CA THR A 81 18.57 -10.26 -4.53
C THR A 81 19.04 -8.82 -4.79
N ARG A 82 18.14 -7.93 -5.23
CA ARG A 82 18.46 -6.53 -5.51
C ARG A 82 18.10 -5.55 -4.41
N CYS A 83 17.12 -5.89 -3.56
CA CYS A 83 16.49 -4.91 -2.66
C CYS A 83 16.49 -5.32 -1.21
N GLY A 84 16.96 -6.54 -0.88
CA GLY A 84 16.99 -7.06 0.49
C GLY A 84 15.61 -7.30 1.10
N LYS A 85 14.52 -7.10 0.34
CA LYS A 85 13.15 -7.32 0.83
C LYS A 85 12.96 -8.78 1.19
N LYS A 86 12.66 -9.05 2.46
CA LYS A 86 12.30 -10.38 2.95
C LYS A 86 10.80 -10.60 2.85
N HIS A 87 10.40 -11.74 2.33
CA HIS A 87 9.03 -12.22 2.28
C HIS A 87 8.99 -13.64 2.85
N LYS A 88 8.04 -13.89 3.76
CA LYS A 88 7.86 -15.21 4.36
C LYS A 88 6.68 -15.89 3.68
N ALA A 89 6.88 -17.12 3.21
CA ALA A 89 5.81 -17.92 2.61
C ALA A 89 5.86 -19.36 3.14
N PHE A 90 4.67 -19.94 3.34
CA PHE A 90 4.53 -21.32 3.78
C PHE A 90 4.93 -22.30 2.67
N LEU A 91 5.55 -23.40 3.07
CA LEU A 91 6.06 -24.48 2.21
C LEU A 91 5.01 -25.22 1.37
N GLY A 92 3.71 -24.89 1.48
CA GLY A 92 2.61 -25.56 0.77
C GLY A 92 1.83 -24.68 -0.22
N GLY A 93 2.18 -23.40 -0.39
CA GLY A 93 1.49 -22.47 -1.29
C GLY A 93 2.33 -22.17 -2.53
N GLY A 94 2.57 -23.19 -3.38
CA GLY A 94 3.20 -22.98 -4.67
C GLY A 94 2.26 -22.32 -5.66
N GLY A 95 2.74 -21.26 -6.31
CA GLY A 95 2.45 -21.01 -7.72
C GLY A 95 1.33 -20.01 -8.04
N GLY A 96 1.72 -18.74 -8.16
CA GLY A 96 1.12 -17.72 -9.01
C GLY A 96 2.21 -16.78 -9.47
#